data_AF-A0A9D6SGY9-F1
#
_entry.id   AF-A0A9D6SGY9-F1
#
_cell.length_a   1.000
_cell.length_b   1.000
_cell.length_c   1.000
_cell.angle_alpha   90.00
_cell.angle_beta   90.00
_cell.angle_gamma   90.00
#
_symmetry.space_group_name_H-M   'P 1'
#
loop_
_entity.id
_entity.type
_entity.pdbx_description
1 polymer ?
#
loop_
_entity_poly.entity_id
_entity_poly.type
_entity_poly.pdbx_seq_one_letter_code
_entity_poly.pdbx_strand_id
1 'polypeptide(L)' 'RVDGEFAQSTYLTNDSPLGSRETNWLVTVQRPEGLLFLIFVAPDRDFQNYEDTFQNMVYSVRFRR' A
#
# COMPACT_ATOMS: atom_id res chain seq x y z
N ARG A 1 -2.21 10.75 3.52
CA ARG A 1 -2.88 11.43 2.37
C ARG A 1 -2.22 10.94 1.09
N VAL A 2 -2.96 10.89 -0.02
CA VAL A 2 -2.45 10.53 -1.35
C VAL A 2 -2.91 11.62 -2.31
N ASP A 3 -1.96 12.31 -2.94
CA ASP A 3 -2.23 13.50 -3.78
C ASP A 3 -3.17 14.54 -3.12
N GLY A 4 -3.00 14.77 -1.82
CA GLY A 4 -3.85 15.68 -1.04
C GLY A 4 -5.16 15.06 -0.52
N GLU A 5 -5.64 13.97 -1.10
CA GLU A 5 -6.85 13.27 -0.65
C GLU A 5 -6.62 12.52 0.66
N PHE A 6 -7.68 12.42 1.47
CA PHE A 6 -7.67 11.58 2.67
C PHE A 6 -7.55 10.11 2.28
N ALA A 7 -6.67 9.40 2.97
CA ALA A 7 -6.40 7.99 2.72
C ALA A 7 -6.39 7.24 4.04
N GLN A 8 -6.87 6.00 4.03
CA GLN A 8 -6.64 5.05 5.12
C GLN A 8 -5.47 4.14 4.73
N SER A 9 -4.67 3.76 5.72
CA SER A 9 -3.55 2.86 5.52
C SER A 9 -3.49 1.84 6.64
N THR A 10 -3.32 0.56 6.29
CA THR A 10 -3.29 -0.55 7.23
C THR A 10 -2.20 -1.54 6.83
N TYR A 11 -1.45 -2.02 7.81
CA TYR A 11 -0.51 -3.14 7.63
C TYR A 11 -1.19 -4.43 8.08
N LEU A 12 -1.08 -5.47 7.26
CA LEU A 12 -1.67 -6.79 7.47
C LEU A 12 -0.55 -7.82 7.34
N THR A 13 -0.59 -8.88 8.15
CA THR A 13 0.38 -9.98 8.04
C THR A 13 -0.36 -11.30 7.89
N ASN A 14 0.10 -12.14 6.98
CA ASN A 14 -0.49 -13.46 6.72
C ASN A 14 0.58 -14.46 6.28
N ASP A 15 0.21 -15.74 6.30
CA ASP A 15 0.99 -16.77 5.62
C ASP A 15 0.78 -16.66 4.11
N SER A 16 1.88 -16.62 3.36
CA SER A 16 1.89 -16.60 1.90
C SER A 16 1.68 -18.02 1.36
N PRO A 17 0.95 -18.20 0.25
CA PRO A 17 0.80 -19.50 -0.42
C PRO A 17 2.14 -20.14 -0.83
N LEU A 18 3.20 -19.35 -0.91
CA LEU A 18 4.55 -19.79 -1.26
C LEU A 18 5.38 -20.29 -0.05
N GLY A 19 4.79 -20.34 1.16
CA GLY A 19 5.40 -20.99 2.33
C GLY A 19 6.23 -20.07 3.22
N SER A 20 5.93 -18.78 3.29
CA SER A 20 6.55 -17.83 4.22
C SER A 20 5.56 -16.76 4.67
N ARG A 21 5.83 -16.03 5.77
CA ARG A 21 5.00 -14.86 6.13
C ARG A 21 5.25 -13.71 5.17
N GLU A 22 4.18 -13.00 4.83
CA GLU A 22 4.22 -11.76 4.06
C GLU A 22 3.57 -10.64 4.87
N THR A 23 4.07 -9.42 4.67
CA THR A 23 3.39 -8.20 5.12
C THR A 23 2.81 -7.48 3.92
N ASN A 24 1.55 -7.08 4.06
CA ASN A 24 0.75 -6.37 3.09
C ASN A 24 0.44 -4.98 3.63
N TRP A 25 0.87 -3.94 2.94
CA TRP A 25 0.46 -2.57 3.24
C TRP A 25 -0.65 -2.13 2.28
N LEU A 26 -1.85 -2.01 2.81
CA LEU A 26 -3.05 -1.58 2.08
C LEU A 26 -3.28 -0.09 2.28
N VAL A 27 -3.33 0.67 1.18
CA VAL A 27 -3.72 2.08 1.16
C VAL A 27 -5.02 2.23 0.37
N THR A 28 -6.01 2.90 0.94
CA THR A 28 -7.31 3.15 0.29
C THR A 28 -7.64 4.64 0.25
N VAL A 29 -8.17 5.10 -0.89
CA VAL A 29 -8.59 6.47 -1.13
C VAL A 29 -9.99 6.45 -1.74
N GLN A 30 -10.97 6.91 -0.97
CA GLN A 30 -12.34 7.08 -1.47
C GLN A 30 -12.40 8.35 -2.33
N ARG A 31 -12.92 8.22 -3.55
CA ARG A 31 -13.12 9.33 -4.50
C ARG A 31 -14.54 9.34 -5.05
N PRO A 32 -15.01 10.45 -5.65
CA PRO A 32 -16.31 10.50 -6.32
C PRO A 32 -16.45 9.46 -7.45
N GLU A 33 -15.36 9.17 -8.16
CA GLU A 33 -15.36 8.23 -9.30
C GLU A 33 -15.26 6.77 -8.86
N GLY A 34 -14.97 6.51 -7.59
CA GLY A 34 -14.81 5.16 -7.04
C GLY A 34 -13.75 5.07 -5.95
N LEU A 35 -13.26 3.86 -5.72
CA LEU A 35 -12.24 3.56 -4.71
C LEU A 35 -10.92 3.24 -5.39
N LEU A 36 -9.85 3.97 -5.07
CA LEU A 36 -8.49 3.50 -5.33
C LEU A 36 -8.04 2.65 -4.13
N PHE A 37 -7.52 1.46 -4.40
CA PHE A 37 -6.74 0.69 -3.45
C PHE A 37 -5.37 0.35 -4.03
N LEU A 38 -4.33 0.46 -3.21
CA LEU A 38 -2.97 0.03 -3.52
C LEU A 38 -2.56 -0.98 -2.45
N ILE A 39 -1.99 -2.10 -2.87
CA ILE A 39 -1.45 -3.11 -1.96
C ILE A 39 0.02 -3.36 -2.30
N PHE A 40 0.88 -3.21 -1.29
CA PHE A 40 2.30 -3.51 -1.38
C PHE A 40 2.58 -4.76 -0.58
N VAL A 41 3.19 -5.75 -1.22
CA VAL A 41 3.40 -7.09 -0.65
C VAL A 41 4.88 -7.41 -0.70
N ALA A 42 5.44 -7.84 0.42
CA ALA A 42 6.79 -8.37 0.50
C ALA A 42 6.89 -9.46 1.58
N PRO A 43 7.88 -10.36 1.50
CA PRO A 43 8.20 -11.23 2.62
C PRO A 43 8.36 -10.42 3.91
N ASP A 44 7.79 -10.90 5.00
CA ASP A 44 7.70 -10.16 6.27
C ASP A 44 9.08 -9.66 6.76
N ARG A 45 10.08 -10.55 6.66
CA ARG A 45 11.47 -10.26 7.04
C ARG A 45 12.15 -9.17 6.20
N ASP A 46 11.67 -8.95 4.99
CA ASP A 46 12.28 -8.05 4.00
C ASP A 46 11.47 -6.75 3.84
N PHE A 47 10.25 -6.68 4.40
CA PHE A 47 9.30 -5.59 4.15
C PHE A 47 9.88 -4.21 4.45
N GLN A 48 10.56 -4.04 5.60
CA GLN A 48 11.17 -2.77 6.00
C GLN A 48 12.21 -2.28 4.97
N ASN A 49 12.89 -3.18 4.26
CA ASN A 49 13.87 -2.80 3.23
C ASN A 49 13.19 -2.18 1.99
N TYR A 50 11.90 -2.46 1.78
CA TYR A 50 11.12 -1.95 0.65
C TYR A 50 10.19 -0.80 1.04
N GLU A 51 9.99 -0.54 2.33
CA GLU A 51 8.99 0.41 2.81
C GLU A 51 9.18 1.81 2.25
N ASP A 52 10.42 2.33 2.21
CA ASP A 52 10.73 3.63 1.60
C ASP A 52 10.37 3.66 0.11
N THR A 53 10.59 2.55 -0.60
CA THR A 53 10.23 2.44 -2.02
C THR A 53 8.72 2.45 -2.20
N PHE A 54 7.98 1.72 -1.35
CA PHE A 54 6.52 1.72 -1.37
C PHE A 54 5.96 3.11 -1.05
N GLN A 55 6.52 3.82 -0.06
CA GLN A 55 6.11 5.18 0.26
C GLN A 55 6.32 6.13 -0.92
N ASN A 56 7.46 6.04 -1.60
CA ASN A 56 7.72 6.82 -2.82
C ASN A 56 6.71 6.51 -3.93
N MET A 57 6.30 5.25 -4.10
CA MET A 57 5.23 4.88 -5.04
C MET A 57 3.90 5.53 -4.66
N VAL A 58 3.50 5.49 -3.38
CA VAL A 58 2.29 6.18 -2.89
C VAL A 58 2.37 7.69 -3.14
N TYR A 59 3.50 8.32 -2.86
CA TYR A 59 3.72 9.75 -3.08
C TYR A 59 3.77 10.15 -4.56
N SER A 60 4.00 9.21 -5.47
CA SER A 60 4.01 9.46 -6.91
C SER A 60 2.61 9.56 -7.52
N VAL A 61 1.57 9.08 -6.81
CA VAL A 61 0.18 9.09 -7.31
C VAL A 61 -0.28 10.53 -7.56
N ARG A 62 -0.89 10.74 -8.73
CA ARG A 62 -1.56 11.99 -9.12
C ARG A 62 -2.93 11.67 -9.67
N PHE A 63 -3.97 12.28 -9.13
CA PHE A 63 -5.32 12.15 -9.62
C PHE A 63 -5.58 13.21 -10.70
N ARG A 64 -6.20 12.77 -11.80
CA ARG A 64 -6.79 13.72 -12.75
C ARG A 64 -7.99 14.38 -12.07
N ARG A 65 -8.01 15.70 -12.11
CA ARG A 65 -9.12 16.54 -11.66
C ARG A 65 -10.18 16.65 -12.74
#